data_AF-A0A238ZRL9-F1
#
_entry.id   AF-A0A238ZRL9-F1
#
_cell.length_a   1.000
_cell.length_b   1.000
_cell.length_c   1.000
_cell.angle_alpha   90.00
_cell.angle_beta   90.00
_cell.angle_gamma   90.00
#
_symmetry.space_group_name_H-M   'P 1'
#
loop_
_entity.id
_entity.type
_entity.pdbx_description
1 polymer ?
#
loop_
_entity_poly.entity_id
_entity_poly.type
_entity_poly.pdbx_seq_one_letter_code
_entity_poly.pdbx_strand_id
1 'polypeptide(L)' 'MERTKGQKILEIVASAFGVTGLFITALGYPNIGFMVALCASTLYAVYAFKTKQYGILTSSIIYAIVEIVGIIHWTFGNGK' A
#
# COMPACT_ATOMS: atom_id res chain seq x y z
N MET A 1 -6.40 -24.05 -3.26
CA MET A 1 -6.85 -23.37 -4.49
C MET A 1 -5.65 -22.74 -5.15
N GLU A 2 -5.44 -23.02 -6.43
CA GLU A 2 -4.34 -22.42 -7.19
C GLU A 2 -4.71 -20.98 -7.59
N ARG A 3 -3.80 -20.03 -7.35
CA ARG A 3 -4.02 -18.60 -7.69
C ARG A 3 -4.07 -18.42 -9.20
N THR A 4 -5.02 -17.62 -9.68
CA THR A 4 -5.10 -17.28 -11.10
C THR A 4 -3.93 -16.40 -11.53
N LYS A 5 -3.59 -16.39 -12.83
CA LYS A 5 -2.54 -15.50 -13.37
C LYS A 5 -2.78 -14.02 -13.00
N GLY A 6 -4.03 -13.56 -13.04
CA GLY A 6 -4.40 -12.20 -12.66
C GLY A 6 -4.18 -11.90 -11.18
N GLN A 7 -4.43 -12.85 -10.28
CA GLN A 7 -4.15 -12.70 -8.85
C GLN A 7 -2.64 -12.60 -8.58
N LYS A 8 -1.83 -13.41 -9.27
CA LYS A 8 -0.36 -13.36 -9.17
C LYS A 8 0.21 -12.03 -9.66
N ILE A 9 -0.27 -11.55 -10.81
CA ILE A 9 0.16 -10.24 -11.35
C ILE A 9 -0.22 -9.13 -10.38
N LEU A 10 -1.46 -9.15 -9.86
CA LEU A 10 -1.93 -8.14 -8.90
C LEU A 10 -1.07 -8.13 -7.63
N GLU A 11 -0.71 -9.29 -7.10
CA GLU A 11 0.19 -9.44 -5.95
C GLU A 11 1.58 -8.87 -6.25
N ILE A 12 2.16 -9.15 -7.42
CA ILE A 12 3.48 -8.62 -7.82
C ILE A 12 3.43 -7.10 -7.94
N VAL A 13 2.41 -6.56 -8.59
CA VAL A 13 2.25 -5.11 -8.75
C VAL A 13 2.06 -4.44 -7.40
N ALA A 14 1.20 -4.99 -6.52
CA ALA A 14 1.02 -4.48 -5.16
C ALA A 14 2.35 -4.49 -4.37
N SER A 15 3.12 -5.57 -4.48
CA SER A 15 4.44 -5.70 -3.85
C SER A 15 5.43 -4.65 -4.35
N ALA A 16 5.48 -4.44 -5.68
CA ALA A 16 6.36 -3.45 -6.29
C ALA A 16 6.05 -2.03 -5.82
N PHE A 17 4.76 -1.67 -5.75
CA PHE A 17 4.35 -0.38 -5.19
C PHE A 17 4.71 -0.27 -3.71
N GLY A 18 4.48 -1.31 -2.91
CA GLY A 18 4.79 -1.29 -1.47
C GLY A 18 6.28 -1.06 -1.19
N VAL A 19 7.14 -1.81 -1.89
CA VAL A 19 8.60 -1.66 -1.78
C VAL A 19 9.06 -0.28 -2.29
N THR A 20 8.50 0.19 -3.41
CA THR A 20 8.82 1.51 -3.97
C THR A 20 8.43 2.64 -3.00
N GLY A 21 7.23 2.58 -2.42
CA GLY A 21 6.77 3.56 -1.42
C GLY A 21 7.65 3.59 -0.18
N LEU A 22 8.08 2.42 0.31
CA LEU A 22 9.04 2.31 1.40
C LEU A 22 10.38 2.99 1.08
N PHE A 23 10.95 2.73 -0.10
CA PHE A 23 12.21 3.37 -0.51
C PHE A 23 12.07 4.88 -0.65
N ILE A 24 11.01 5.39 -1.29
CA ILE A 24 10.78 6.83 -1.44
C ILE A 24 10.65 7.50 -0.06
N THR A 25 9.93 6.86 0.87
CA THR A 25 9.82 7.33 2.25
C THR A 25 11.18 7.41 2.93
N ALA A 26 12.00 6.36 2.80
CA ALA A 26 13.34 6.28 3.37
C ALA A 26 14.33 7.29 2.76
N LEU A 27 14.14 7.69 1.50
CA LEU A 27 14.95 8.70 0.82
C LEU A 27 14.61 10.15 1.23
N GLY A 28 13.65 10.34 2.14
CA GLY A 28 13.30 11.66 2.65
C GLY A 28 12.15 12.35 1.92
N TYR A 29 11.39 11.60 1.10
CA TYR A 29 10.16 12.08 0.44
C TYR A 29 8.92 11.37 1.00
N PRO A 30 8.62 11.49 2.31
CA PRO A 30 7.59 10.69 2.96
C PRO A 30 6.19 10.91 2.38
N ASN A 31 5.83 12.13 1.97
CA ASN A 31 4.52 12.40 1.38
C ASN A 31 4.28 11.55 0.12
N ILE A 32 5.22 11.59 -0.83
CA ILE A 32 5.17 10.79 -2.06
C ILE A 32 5.23 9.30 -1.71
N GLY A 33 6.07 8.91 -0.76
CA GLY A 33 6.20 7.53 -0.30
C GLY A 33 4.90 6.95 0.25
N PHE A 34 4.18 7.71 1.10
CA PHE A 34 2.87 7.31 1.62
C PHE A 34 1.78 7.28 0.54
N MET A 35 1.82 8.18 -0.46
CA MET A 35 0.90 8.10 -1.61
C MET A 35 1.09 6.80 -2.40
N VAL A 36 2.34 6.41 -2.65
CA VAL A 36 2.66 5.16 -3.35
C VAL A 36 2.30 3.94 -2.50
N ALA A 37 2.54 3.99 -1.18
CA ALA A 37 2.14 2.95 -0.24
C ALA A 37 0.61 2.78 -0.19
N LEU A 38 -0.16 3.88 -0.23
CA LEU A 38 -1.63 3.85 -0.32
C LEU A 38 -2.15 3.13 -1.56
N CYS A 39 -1.47 3.32 -2.70
CA CYS A 39 -1.76 2.52 -3.90
C CYS A 39 -1.48 1.03 -3.65
N ALA A 40 -0.38 0.68 -2.99
CA ALA A 40 -0.04 -0.70 -2.65
C ALA A 40 -1.11 -1.34 -1.75
N SER A 41 -1.50 -0.66 -0.67
CA SER A 41 -2.53 -1.12 0.27
C SER A 41 -3.88 -1.30 -0.41
N THR A 42 -4.24 -0.42 -1.34
CA THR A 42 -5.47 -0.56 -2.15
C THR A 42 -5.41 -1.80 -3.04
N LEU A 43 -4.28 -2.04 -3.72
CA LEU A 43 -4.10 -3.22 -4.56
C LEU A 43 -4.10 -4.53 -3.73
N TYR A 44 -3.46 -4.52 -2.56
CA TYR A 44 -3.49 -5.64 -1.63
C TYR A 44 -4.88 -5.91 -1.06
N ALA A 45 -5.68 -4.88 -0.80
CA ALA A 45 -7.07 -5.04 -0.38
C ALA A 45 -7.90 -5.73 -1.48
N VAL A 46 -7.79 -5.28 -2.74
CA VAL A 46 -8.47 -5.91 -3.88
C VAL A 46 -8.00 -7.35 -4.08
N TYR A 47 -6.70 -7.60 -3.96
CA TYR A 47 -6.11 -8.93 -4.02
C TYR A 47 -6.65 -9.84 -2.91
N ALA A 48 -6.61 -9.39 -1.67
CA ALA A 48 -7.02 -10.14 -0.49
C ALA A 48 -8.53 -10.45 -0.49
N PHE A 49 -9.34 -9.52 -0.98
CA PHE A 49 -10.76 -9.75 -1.20
C PHE A 49 -10.99 -10.87 -2.23
N LYS A 50 -10.27 -10.84 -3.36
CA LYS A 50 -10.38 -11.86 -4.41
C LYS A 50 -9.85 -13.23 -3.99
N THR A 51 -8.88 -13.30 -3.09
CA THR A 51 -8.31 -14.56 -2.58
C THR A 51 -8.97 -15.04 -1.28
N LYS A 52 -9.97 -14.30 -0.76
CA LYS A 52 -10.63 -14.55 0.53
C LYS A 52 -9.65 -14.60 1.71
N GLN A 53 -8.54 -13.86 1.62
CA GLN A 53 -7.52 -13.76 2.66
C GLN A 53 -7.85 -12.59 3.61
N TYR A 54 -8.84 -12.79 4.48
CA TYR A 54 -9.38 -11.73 5.34
C TYR A 54 -8.35 -11.08 6.26
N GLY A 55 -7.32 -11.81 6.72
CA GLY A 55 -6.22 -11.22 7.50
C GLY A 55 -5.47 -10.13 6.73
N ILE A 56 -5.09 -10.40 5.48
CA ILE A 56 -4.41 -9.41 4.62
C ILE A 56 -5.36 -8.26 4.28
N LEU A 57 -6.64 -8.56 4.06
CA LEU A 57 -7.65 -7.53 3.77
C LEU A 57 -7.77 -6.53 4.93
N THR A 58 -7.92 -7.02 6.16
CA THR A 58 -8.01 -6.17 7.35
C THR A 58 -6.73 -5.35 7.53
N SER A 59 -5.56 -5.98 7.41
CA SER A 59 -4.28 -5.26 7.50
C SER A 59 -4.16 -4.17 6.44
N SER A 60 -4.56 -4.45 5.20
CA SER A 60 -4.47 -3.49 4.09
C SER A 60 -5.37 -2.27 4.33
N ILE A 61 -6.55 -2.46 4.91
CA ILE A 61 -7.46 -1.37 5.29
C ILE A 61 -6.85 -0.52 6.40
N ILE A 62 -6.27 -1.14 7.43
CA ILE A 62 -5.60 -0.42 8.52
C ILE A 62 -4.43 0.39 7.96
N TYR A 63 -3.58 -0.21 7.12
CA TYR A 63 -2.46 0.50 6.51
C TYR A 63 -2.91 1.63 5.60
N ALA A 64 -4.00 1.47 4.84
CA ALA A 64 -4.57 2.58 4.07
C ALA A 64 -4.93 3.78 4.94
N ILE A 65 -5.49 3.55 6.14
CA ILE A 65 -5.77 4.62 7.10
C ILE A 65 -4.47 5.26 7.61
N VAL A 66 -3.48 4.45 7.98
CA VAL A 66 -2.17 4.93 8.44
C VAL A 66 -1.47 5.76 7.36
N GLU A 67 -1.52 5.33 6.11
CA GLU A 67 -0.93 6.03 4.97
C GLU A 67 -1.64 7.36 4.71
N ILE A 68 -2.97 7.43 4.83
CA ILE A 68 -3.72 8.71 4.77
C ILE A 68 -3.29 9.65 5.90
N VAL A 69 -3.19 9.14 7.13
CA VAL A 69 -2.71 9.93 8.28
C VAL A 69 -1.27 10.40 8.04
N GLY A 70 -0.41 9.53 7.47
CA GLY A 70 0.95 9.87 7.07
C GLY A 70 0.98 10.98 6.02
N ILE A 71 0.18 10.88 4.96
CA ILE A 71 0.05 11.92 3.94
C ILE A 71 -0.35 13.25 4.59
N ILE A 72 -1.38 13.26 5.43
CA ILE A 72 -1.84 14.49 6.11
C ILE A 72 -0.72 15.05 6.99
N HIS A 73 -0.11 14.22 7.84
CA HIS A 73 0.95 14.65 8.75
C HIS A 73 2.14 15.27 8.00
N TRP A 74 2.58 14.66 6.90
CA TRP A 74 3.74 15.13 6.14
C TRP A 74 3.40 16.20 5.10
N THR A 75 2.14 16.35 4.71
CA THR A 75 1.69 17.47 3.86
C THR A 75 1.50 18.74 4.68
N PHE A 76 0.96 18.64 5.90
CA PHE A 76 0.56 19.81 6.70
C PHE A 76 1.46 20.08 7.92
N GLY A 77 2.10 19.05 8.48
CA GLY A 77 2.87 19.14 9.74
C GLY A 77 4.37 19.31 9.56
N ASN A 78 4.95 18.83 8.46
CA ASN A 78 6.36 18.97 8.14
C ASN A 78 6.52 19.43 6.68
N GLY A 79 6.12 20.68 6.43
CA GLY A 79 6.62 21.42 5.29
C GLY A 79 8.14 21.50 5.39
N LYS A 80 8.84 20.67 4.62
CA LYS A 80 9.97 21.22 3.88
C LYS A 80 9.40 21.95 2.67
#